data_AF-A0A9W9LZC7-F1
#
_entry.id   AF-A0A9W9LZC7-F1
#
_cell.length_a   1.000
_cell.length_b   1.000
_cell.length_c   1.000
_cell.angle_alpha   90.00
_cell.angle_beta   90.00
_cell.angle_gamma   90.00
#
_symmetry.space_group_name_H-M   'P 1'
#
loop_
_entity.id
_entity.type
_entity.pdbx_description
1 polymer ?
#
loop_
_entity_poly.entity_id
_entity_poly.type
_entity_poly.pdbx_seq_one_letter_code
_entity_poly.pdbx_strand_id
1 'polypeptide(L)'
;MSQPRLLDLVKTQCRIFSLNFNPQRLRLGNKILRQRLRGPALAAWYPKKMVSFRDLQNTYKPLGLTTFDEAEDDREEAIQMSVPGLFLFLQTH
;
A
#
# COMPACT_ATOMS: atom_id res chain seq x y z
N MET A 1 -21.28 -41.50 -26.61
CA MET A 1 -19.86 -41.75 -26.26
C MET A 1 -19.78 -42.38 -24.88
N SER A 2 -18.87 -43.33 -24.65
CA SER A 2 -18.74 -44.05 -23.37
C SER A 2 -18.10 -43.17 -22.28
N GLN A 3 -18.66 -43.20 -21.06
CA GLN A 3 -18.20 -42.41 -19.89
C GLN A 3 -16.68 -42.44 -19.62
N PRO A 4 -15.94 -43.58 -19.70
CA PRO A 4 -14.51 -43.60 -19.41
C PRO A 4 -13.65 -42.83 -20.42
N ARG A 5 -14.00 -42.89 -21.72
CA ARG A 5 -13.26 -42.16 -22.77
C ARG A 5 -13.36 -40.65 -22.62
N LEU A 6 -14.47 -40.15 -22.09
CA LEU A 6 -14.65 -38.74 -21.78
C LEU A 6 -13.73 -38.30 -20.63
N LEU A 7 -13.59 -39.13 -19.59
CA LEU A 7 -12.70 -38.85 -18.47
C LEU A 7 -11.24 -38.78 -18.89
N ASP A 8 -10.81 -39.67 -19.79
CA ASP A 8 -9.44 -39.66 -20.32
C ASP A 8 -9.16 -38.39 -21.16
N LEU A 9 -10.13 -37.95 -21.96
CA LEU A 9 -10.02 -36.70 -22.71
C LEU A 9 -9.92 -35.48 -21.76
N VAL A 10 -10.76 -35.41 -20.73
CA VAL A 10 -10.71 -34.30 -19.76
C VAL A 10 -9.39 -34.34 -18.97
N LYS A 11 -8.91 -35.53 -18.61
CA LYS A 11 -7.62 -35.70 -17.92
C LYS A 11 -6.44 -35.23 -18.77
N THR A 12 -6.43 -35.55 -20.06
CA THR A 12 -5.38 -35.08 -20.99
C THR A 12 -5.46 -33.58 -21.23
N GLN A 13 -6.66 -33.02 -21.41
CA GLN A 13 -6.87 -31.57 -21.50
C GLN A 13 -6.34 -30.85 -20.26
N CYS A 14 -6.70 -31.32 -19.06
CA CYS A 14 -6.20 -30.73 -17.81
C CYS A 14 -4.68 -30.77 -17.71
N ARG A 15 -4.04 -31.85 -18.20
CA ARG A 15 -2.58 -31.96 -18.24
C ARG A 15 -1.94 -30.96 -19.20
N ILE A 16 -2.51 -30.77 -20.40
CA ILE A 16 -2.00 -29.81 -21.40
C ILE A 16 -2.07 -28.38 -20.87
N PHE A 17 -3.16 -28.00 -20.21
CA PHE A 17 -3.38 -26.64 -19.73
C PHE A 17 -2.96 -26.40 -18.27
N SER A 18 -2.25 -27.35 -17.65
CA SER A 18 -1.85 -27.27 -16.23
C SER A 18 -3.03 -26.97 -15.29
N LEU A 19 -4.21 -27.50 -15.62
CA LEU A 19 -5.42 -27.41 -14.82
C LEU A 19 -5.52 -28.61 -13.87
N ASN A 20 -6.19 -28.39 -12.74
CA ASN A 20 -6.45 -29.45 -11.76
C ASN A 20 -7.59 -30.37 -12.22
N PHE A 21 -7.35 -31.69 -12.26
CA PHE A 21 -8.34 -32.71 -12.59
C PHE A 21 -8.96 -33.31 -11.30
N ASN A 22 -10.26 -33.09 -11.08
CA ASN A 22 -10.97 -33.51 -9.86
C ASN A 22 -12.31 -34.22 -10.19
N PRO A 23 -12.28 -35.50 -10.61
CA PRO A 23 -13.49 -36.22 -11.02
C PRO A 23 -14.43 -36.54 -9.84
N GLN A 24 -13.91 -36.69 -8.62
CA GLN A 24 -14.70 -36.95 -7.40
C GLN A 24 -15.27 -35.67 -6.76
N ARG A 25 -14.98 -34.49 -7.31
CA ARG A 25 -15.46 -33.18 -6.83
C ARG A 25 -15.12 -32.91 -5.35
N LEU A 26 -13.93 -33.33 -4.93
CA LEU A 26 -13.42 -33.09 -3.58
C LEU A 26 -13.15 -31.59 -3.31
N ARG A 27 -13.31 -31.16 -2.06
CA ARG A 27 -13.08 -29.77 -1.65
C ARG A 27 -11.59 -29.53 -1.34
N LEU A 28 -10.83 -29.19 -2.37
CA LEU A 28 -9.37 -28.96 -2.29
C LEU A 28 -8.96 -27.50 -2.02
N GLY A 29 -9.90 -26.59 -1.74
CA GLY A 29 -9.58 -25.18 -1.49
C GLY A 29 -9.16 -24.37 -2.74
N ASN A 30 -9.15 -24.96 -3.93
CA ASN A 30 -8.80 -24.29 -5.21
C ASN A 30 -9.57 -22.99 -5.47
N LYS A 31 -10.79 -22.84 -4.91
CA LYS A 31 -11.57 -21.59 -4.97
C LYS A 31 -10.83 -20.43 -4.29
N ILE A 32 -10.27 -20.68 -3.11
CA ILE A 32 -9.58 -19.66 -2.31
C ILE A 32 -8.23 -19.34 -2.94
N LEU A 33 -7.47 -20.35 -3.36
CA LEU A 33 -6.15 -20.15 -3.98
C LEU A 33 -6.21 -19.38 -5.31
N ARG A 34 -7.28 -19.53 -6.09
CA ARG A 34 -7.48 -18.81 -7.36
C ARG A 34 -8.03 -17.40 -7.20
N GLN A 35 -8.42 -17.00 -6.00
CA GLN A 35 -8.88 -15.63 -5.78
C GLN A 35 -7.72 -14.66 -5.96
N ARG A 36 -7.94 -13.63 -6.78
CA ARG A 36 -6.97 -12.54 -6.93
C ARG A 36 -6.81 -11.82 -5.59
N LEU A 37 -5.57 -11.60 -5.19
CA LEU A 37 -5.24 -10.85 -3.99
C LEU A 37 -5.72 -9.41 -4.12
N ARG A 38 -6.45 -8.91 -3.12
CA ARG A 38 -6.96 -7.52 -3.06
C ARG A 38 -6.06 -6.57 -2.27
N GLY A 39 -4.98 -7.08 -1.69
CA GLY A 39 -4.07 -6.33 -0.81
C GLY A 39 -3.58 -5.00 -1.40
N PRO A 40 -3.08 -4.96 -2.65
CA PRO A 40 -2.58 -3.71 -3.23
C PRO A 40 -3.66 -2.63 -3.39
N ALA A 41 -4.89 -3.02 -3.73
CA ALA A 41 -6.00 -2.08 -3.89
C ALA A 41 -6.44 -1.49 -2.54
N LEU A 42 -6.38 -2.29 -1.46
CA LEU A 42 -6.69 -1.83 -0.11
C LEU A 42 -5.58 -0.95 0.48
N ALA A 43 -4.31 -1.28 0.23
CA ALA A 43 -3.18 -0.50 0.71
C ALA A 43 -3.11 0.89 0.06
N ALA A 44 -3.59 1.03 -1.17
CA ALA A 44 -3.65 2.29 -1.90
C ALA A 44 -4.90 3.14 -1.58
N TRP A 45 -5.67 2.78 -0.54
CA TRP A 45 -6.91 3.49 -0.18
C TRP A 45 -6.67 4.97 0.13
N TYR A 46 -5.62 5.27 0.89
CA TYR A 46 -5.20 6.65 1.11
C TYR A 46 -4.10 7.02 0.11
N PRO A 47 -4.12 8.26 -0.43
CA PRO A 47 -3.06 8.73 -1.29
C PRO A 47 -1.73 8.67 -0.55
N LYS A 48 -0.69 8.20 -1.24
CA LYS A 48 0.67 8.22 -0.72
C LYS A 48 1.08 9.69 -0.52
N LYS A 49 1.84 9.98 0.54
CA LYS A 49 2.46 11.30 0.71
C LYS A 49 3.41 11.52 -0.46
N MET A 50 3.06 12.44 -1.37
CA MET A 50 3.75 12.57 -2.66
C MET A 50 4.97 13.49 -2.56
N VAL A 51 4.86 14.59 -1.82
CA VAL A 51 5.95 15.52 -1.50
C VAL A 51 5.57 16.25 -0.21
N SER A 52 6.48 16.36 0.76
CA SER A 52 6.29 17.18 1.96
C SER A 52 6.87 18.58 1.77
N PHE A 53 6.42 19.56 2.56
CA PHE A 53 7.02 20.90 2.54
C PHE A 53 8.52 20.86 2.80
N ARG A 54 8.97 19.96 3.68
CA ARG A 54 10.40 19.72 3.97
C ARG A 54 11.19 19.27 2.74
N ASP A 55 10.60 18.45 1.89
CA ASP A 55 11.24 18.03 0.63
C ASP A 55 11.43 19.23 -0.30
N LEU A 56 10.43 20.13 -0.37
CA LEU A 56 10.58 21.40 -1.10
C LEU A 56 11.71 22.26 -0.52
N GLN A 57 11.76 22.47 0.81
CA GLN A 57 12.85 23.25 1.40
C GLN A 57 14.23 22.68 1.03
N ASN A 58 14.38 21.36 1.10
CA ASN A 58 15.64 20.69 0.77
C ASN A 58 16.03 20.86 -0.71
N THR A 59 15.06 20.91 -1.63
CA THR A 59 15.35 21.17 -3.05
C THR A 59 15.81 22.59 -3.34
N TYR A 60 15.32 23.59 -2.59
CA TYR A 60 15.63 25.00 -2.83
C TYR A 60 16.77 25.57 -1.98
N LYS A 61 17.16 24.90 -0.88
CA LYS A 61 18.33 25.25 -0.06
C LYS A 61 19.62 25.49 -0.86
N PRO A 62 19.99 24.66 -1.86
CA PRO A 62 21.20 24.87 -2.66
C PRO A 62 21.17 26.14 -3.52
N LEU A 63 19.97 26.67 -3.80
CA LEU A 63 19.76 27.90 -4.58
C LEU A 63 19.77 29.16 -3.69
N GLY A 64 20.01 29.01 -2.39
CA GLY A 64 20.03 30.12 -1.43
C GLY A 64 18.64 30.69 -1.12
N LEU A 65 17.58 29.98 -1.48
CA LEU A 65 16.19 30.41 -1.23
C LEU A 65 15.70 29.85 0.10
N THR A 66 15.09 30.71 0.92
CA THR A 66 14.42 30.33 2.16
C THR A 66 12.92 30.24 1.92
N THR A 67 12.31 29.16 2.40
CA THR A 67 10.86 28.91 2.33
C THR A 67 10.28 28.99 3.74
N PHE A 68 9.19 29.73 3.92
CA PHE A 68 8.48 29.87 5.20
C PHE A 68 7.28 28.92 5.23
N ASP A 69 7.16 28.14 6.30
CA ASP A 69 6.03 27.22 6.53
C ASP A 69 5.04 27.88 7.51
N GLU A 70 4.17 28.74 6.99
CA GLU A 70 3.24 29.56 7.78
C GLU A 70 2.39 28.72 8.76
N ALA A 71 2.02 27.49 8.37
CA ALA A 71 1.20 26.61 9.20
C ALA A 71 1.97 26.01 10.39
N GLU A 72 3.28 25.75 10.23
CA GLU A 72 4.13 25.34 11.35
C GLU A 72 4.46 26.54 12.24
N ASP A 73 4.71 27.73 11.66
CA ASP A 73 4.96 28.96 12.43
C ASP A 73 3.75 29.30 13.32
N ASP A 74 2.52 29.26 12.78
CA ASP A 74 1.28 29.44 13.55
C ASP A 74 1.13 28.41 14.69
N ARG A 75 1.57 27.17 14.44
CA ARG A 75 1.52 26.09 15.43
C ARG A 75 2.53 26.34 16.55
N GLU A 76 3.72 26.81 16.22
CA GLU A 76 4.76 27.19 17.18
C GLU A 76 4.30 28.40 18.02
N GLU A 77 3.68 29.40 17.41
CA GLU A 77 3.08 30.54 18.11
C GLU A 77 1.96 30.10 19.07
N ALA A 78 1.08 29.19 18.63
CA ALA A 78 0.03 28.63 19.49
C ALA A 78 0.59 27.83 20.68
N ILE A 79 1.67 27.07 20.47
CA ILE A 79 2.38 26.36 21.55
C ILE A 79 3.02 27.37 22.50
N GLN A 80 3.65 28.41 21.98
CA GLN A 80 4.31 29.45 22.76
C GLN A 80 3.32 30.23 23.63
N MET A 81 2.14 30.54 23.09
CA MET A 81 1.05 31.18 23.84
C MET A 81 0.45 30.27 24.91
N SER A 82 0.36 28.96 24.66
CA SER A 82 -0.28 28.01 25.58
C SER A 82 0.66 27.48 26.67
N VAL A 83 1.95 27.32 26.38
CA VAL A 83 2.96 26.82 27.34
C VAL A 83 4.30 27.55 27.17
N PRO A 84 4.44 28.78 27.69
CA PRO A 84 5.62 29.62 27.46
C PRO A 84 6.95 29.01 27.95
N GLY A 85 6.88 28.18 28.99
CA GLY A 85 8.06 27.54 29.58
C GLY A 85 8.62 26.35 28.80
N LEU A 86 7.82 25.73 27.93
CA LEU A 86 8.24 24.55 27.14
C LEU A 86 9.08 24.96 25.93
N PHE A 87 8.81 26.12 25.35
CA PHE A 87 9.51 26.63 24.17
C PHE A 87 10.95 27.04 24.47
N LEU A 88 11.19 27.70 25.61
CA LEU A 88 12.54 28.04 26.08
C LEU A 88 13.42 26.80 26.28
N PHE A 89 12.82 25.66 26.64
CA PHE A 89 13.51 24.38 26.80
C PHE A 89 13.82 23.70 25.45
N LEU A 90 12.96 23.89 24.44
CA LEU A 90 13.16 23.31 23.10
C LEU A 90 14.13 24.11 22.23
N GLN A 91 14.37 25.40 22.51
CA GLN A 91 15.36 26.23 21.80
C GLN A 91 16.79 26.13 22.34
N THR A 92 16.99 25.52 23.51
CA THR A 92 18.31 25.45 24.18
C THR A 92 19.09 24.15 23.93
N HIS A 93 18.55 23.22 23.14
CA HIS A 93 19.16 21.94 22.75
C HIS A 93 19.04 21.71 21.24
#